data_AF-A0A4P7W1E2-F1
#
_entry.id   AF-A0A4P7W1E2-F1
#
_cell.length_a   1.000
_cell.length_b   1.000
_cell.length_c   1.000
_cell.angle_alpha   90.00
_cell.angle_beta   90.00
_cell.angle_gamma   90.00
#
_symmetry.space_group_name_H-M   'P 1'
#
loop_
_entity.id
_entity.type
_entity.pdbx_description
1 polymer ?
#
loop_
_entity_poly.entity_id
_entity_poly.type
_entity_poly.pdbx_seq_one_letter_code
_entity_poly.pdbx_strand_id
1 'polypeptide(L)'
;MNFSQLKHKFLHGGGLVSTFLRSSVSSQVASWIDLGMSMLFYSFVFIALDPFYRSNLSVAVGAIAGGVVNCCINYRFTFHAAGQSVKAVGVKYFLVWTGSLLLNMYGTTGLATLLSNWEWLIKLGFRPDGIFAAARLAASLAVSWGWNFVLQRNFVYRPTAFDPYAIRLVNMILRYDRLMALGNKKSHTEKP
;
A
#
# COMPACT_ATOMS: atom_id res chain seq x y z
N MET A 1 -4.33 19.74 32.95
CA MET A 1 -4.38 19.76 31.46
C MET A 1 -5.49 18.81 31.04
N ASN A 2 -6.59 19.31 30.48
CA ASN A 2 -7.82 18.54 30.26
C ASN A 2 -7.75 17.67 28.99
N PHE A 3 -8.25 16.43 29.07
CA PHE A 3 -8.21 15.43 27.99
C PHE A 3 -8.86 15.93 26.69
N SER A 4 -9.88 16.79 26.80
CA SER A 4 -10.56 17.45 25.67
C SER A 4 -9.65 18.43 24.92
N GLN A 5 -8.82 19.19 25.62
CA GLN A 5 -7.86 20.12 25.00
C GLN A 5 -6.67 19.39 24.38
N LEU A 6 -6.25 18.26 24.98
CA LEU A 6 -5.26 17.37 24.37
C LEU A 6 -5.80 16.81 23.05
N LYS A 7 -7.03 16.27 23.06
CA LYS A 7 -7.73 15.76 21.86
C LYS A 7 -7.86 16.85 20.79
N HIS A 8 -8.20 18.08 21.18
CA HIS A 8 -8.37 19.19 20.24
C HIS A 8 -7.03 19.64 19.62
N LYS A 9 -5.95 19.75 20.39
CA LYS A 9 -4.59 20.02 19.85
C LYS A 9 -4.04 18.87 19.01
N PHE A 10 -4.39 17.63 19.35
CA PHE A 10 -3.94 16.41 18.66
C PHE A 10 -4.69 16.16 17.35
N LEU A 11 -5.99 16.50 17.29
CA LEU A 11 -6.84 16.34 16.10
C LEU A 11 -6.79 17.56 15.17
N HIS A 12 -6.76 18.78 15.70
CA HIS A 12 -6.77 20.04 14.94
C HIS A 12 -5.41 20.73 14.80
N GLY A 13 -4.37 20.29 15.51
CA GLY A 13 -3.02 20.72 15.21
C GLY A 13 -2.58 20.13 13.87
N GLY A 14 -2.17 20.95 12.91
CA GLY A 14 -1.55 20.53 11.64
C GLY A 14 -0.18 19.84 11.81
N GLY A 15 -0.01 19.11 12.91
CA GLY A 15 1.21 18.44 13.31
C GLY A 15 1.33 17.01 12.77
N LEU A 16 2.55 16.50 12.85
CA LEU A 16 3.00 15.20 12.34
C LEU A 16 2.10 14.01 12.75
N VAL A 17 1.54 14.07 13.96
CA VAL A 17 0.68 13.01 14.50
C VAL A 17 -0.74 13.00 13.89
N SER A 18 -1.32 14.17 13.57
CA SER A 18 -2.62 14.24 12.90
C SER A 18 -2.52 13.69 11.48
N THR A 19 -1.44 14.00 10.76
CA THR A 19 -1.15 13.40 9.44
C THR A 19 -0.97 11.90 9.53
N PHE A 20 -0.22 11.42 10.53
CA PHE A 20 -0.03 9.98 10.76
C PHE A 20 -1.38 9.30 11.00
N LEU A 21 -2.20 9.82 11.93
CA LEU A 21 -3.49 9.22 12.26
C LEU A 21 -4.44 9.20 11.05
N ARG A 22 -4.49 10.27 10.25
CA ARG A 22 -5.27 10.29 9.00
C ARG A 22 -4.75 9.25 8.00
N SER A 23 -3.43 9.11 7.86
CA SER A 23 -2.83 8.09 6.99
C SER A 23 -3.11 6.66 7.48
N SER A 24 -3.14 6.44 8.80
CA SER A 24 -3.51 5.15 9.40
C SER A 24 -5.00 4.85 9.20
N VAL A 25 -5.88 5.83 9.35
CA VAL A 25 -7.32 5.64 9.07
C VAL A 25 -7.52 5.32 7.57
N SER A 26 -6.83 6.03 6.68
CA SER A 26 -6.81 5.74 5.25
C SER A 26 -6.36 4.30 4.96
N SER A 27 -5.29 3.84 5.59
CA SER A 27 -4.82 2.47 5.40
C SER A 27 -5.80 1.42 5.91
N GLN A 28 -6.52 1.69 7.02
CA GLN A 28 -7.56 0.78 7.48
C GLN A 28 -8.73 0.70 6.50
N VAL A 29 -9.20 1.82 5.97
CA VAL A 29 -10.26 1.84 4.94
C VAL A 29 -9.80 1.05 3.71
N ALA A 30 -8.56 1.24 3.27
CA ALA A 30 -7.98 0.48 2.17
C ALA A 30 -7.95 -1.03 2.44
N SER A 31 -7.61 -1.47 3.65
CA SER A 31 -7.64 -2.88 4.04
C SER A 31 -9.05 -3.48 3.99
N TRP A 32 -10.08 -2.71 4.36
CA TRP A 32 -11.47 -3.16 4.22
C TRP A 32 -11.88 -3.28 2.76
N ILE A 33 -11.45 -2.35 1.90
CA ILE A 33 -11.70 -2.43 0.46
C ILE A 33 -10.98 -3.62 -0.16
N ASP A 34 -9.72 -3.86 0.21
CA ASP A 34 -8.95 -5.03 -0.23
C ASP A 34 -9.70 -6.32 0.11
N LEU A 35 -10.01 -6.52 1.39
CA LEU A 35 -10.67 -7.73 1.86
C LEU A 35 -12.07 -7.91 1.23
N GLY A 36 -12.84 -6.83 1.12
CA GLY A 36 -14.14 -6.85 0.45
C GLY A 36 -14.04 -7.20 -1.04
N MET A 37 -13.11 -6.58 -1.76
CA MET A 37 -12.93 -6.82 -3.20
C MET A 37 -12.39 -8.22 -3.47
N SER A 38 -11.42 -8.70 -2.69
CA SER A 38 -10.94 -10.08 -2.78
C SER A 38 -12.07 -11.07 -2.53
N MET A 39 -12.91 -10.84 -1.52
CA MET A 39 -14.02 -11.73 -1.22
C MET A 39 -15.08 -11.73 -2.32
N LEU A 40 -15.44 -10.56 -2.85
CA LEU A 40 -16.40 -10.44 -3.96
C LEU A 40 -15.91 -11.14 -5.23
N PHE A 41 -14.66 -10.91 -5.61
CA PHE A 41 -14.08 -11.54 -6.81
C PHE A 41 -13.93 -13.06 -6.65
N TYR A 42 -13.50 -13.52 -5.47
CA TYR A 42 -13.39 -14.95 -5.17
C TYR A 42 -14.75 -15.65 -5.23
N SER A 43 -15.79 -15.01 -4.67
CA SER A 43 -17.11 -15.63 -4.48
C SER A 43 -17.98 -15.57 -5.72
N PHE A 44 -17.87 -14.51 -6.53
CA PHE A 44 -18.81 -14.25 -7.62
C PHE A 44 -18.17 -14.18 -9.02
N VAL A 45 -16.94 -13.68 -9.14
CA VAL A 45 -16.35 -13.38 -10.46
C VAL A 45 -15.50 -14.55 -10.97
N PHE A 46 -14.65 -15.10 -10.10
CA PHE A 46 -13.67 -16.14 -10.46
C PHE A 46 -14.14 -17.55 -10.11
N ILE A 47 -15.45 -17.76 -9.98
CA ILE A 47 -16.01 -19.05 -9.55
C ILE A 47 -15.64 -20.21 -10.48
N ALA A 48 -15.47 -19.92 -11.78
CA ALA A 48 -15.12 -20.87 -12.82
C ALA A 48 -13.62 -21.17 -12.92
N LEU A 49 -12.77 -20.49 -12.14
CA LEU A 49 -11.33 -20.72 -12.12
C LEU A 49 -10.96 -21.78 -11.08
N ASP A 50 -9.89 -22.53 -11.36
CA ASP A 50 -9.29 -23.46 -10.42
C ASP A 50 -8.95 -22.77 -9.08
N PRO A 51 -9.07 -23.49 -7.93
CA PRO A 51 -8.90 -22.89 -6.60
C PRO A 51 -7.59 -22.12 -6.41
N PHE A 52 -6.49 -22.60 -7.01
CA PHE A 52 -5.19 -21.95 -6.95
C PHE A 52 -5.20 -20.58 -7.64
N TYR A 53 -5.66 -20.51 -8.90
CA TYR A 53 -5.72 -19.25 -9.65
C TYR A 53 -6.81 -18.32 -9.11
N ARG A 54 -7.94 -18.88 -8.67
CA ARG A 54 -9.05 -18.14 -8.10
C ARG A 54 -8.64 -17.35 -6.87
N SER A 55 -7.97 -18.00 -5.91
CA SER A 55 -7.52 -17.33 -4.68
C SER A 55 -6.48 -16.25 -4.98
N ASN A 56 -5.44 -16.60 -5.75
CA ASN A 56 -4.33 -15.69 -6.04
C ASN A 56 -4.79 -14.43 -6.80
N LEU A 57 -5.66 -14.61 -7.80
CA LEU A 57 -6.16 -13.48 -8.60
C LEU A 57 -7.12 -12.60 -7.80
N SER A 58 -7.96 -13.19 -6.94
CA SER A 58 -8.85 -12.43 -6.07
C SER A 58 -8.08 -11.58 -5.06
N VAL A 59 -7.05 -12.15 -4.43
CA VAL A 59 -6.16 -11.45 -3.51
C VAL A 59 -5.40 -10.34 -4.22
N ALA A 60 -4.91 -10.60 -5.45
CA ALA A 60 -4.23 -9.57 -6.24
C ALA A 60 -5.16 -8.39 -6.60
N VAL A 61 -6.40 -8.67 -7.03
CA VAL A 61 -7.38 -7.62 -7.36
C VAL A 61 -7.74 -6.79 -6.12
N GLY A 62 -7.98 -7.44 -4.98
CA GLY A 62 -8.23 -6.73 -3.73
C GLY A 62 -7.07 -5.84 -3.32
N ALA A 63 -5.84 -6.38 -3.34
CA ALA A 63 -4.64 -5.64 -2.97
C ALA A 63 -4.41 -4.42 -3.87
N ILE A 64 -4.67 -4.54 -5.17
CA ILE A 64 -4.62 -3.40 -6.11
C ILE A 64 -5.71 -2.38 -5.77
N ALA A 65 -6.96 -2.80 -5.58
CA ALA A 65 -8.07 -1.91 -5.28
C ALA A 65 -7.84 -1.14 -3.97
N GLY A 66 -7.46 -1.85 -2.89
CA GLY A 66 -7.10 -1.25 -1.61
C GLY A 66 -5.91 -0.29 -1.75
N GLY A 67 -4.86 -0.69 -2.47
CA GLY A 67 -3.70 0.17 -2.73
C GLY A 67 -4.05 1.47 -3.45
N VAL A 68 -4.92 1.42 -4.46
CA VAL A 68 -5.42 2.59 -5.20
C VAL A 68 -6.23 3.49 -4.28
N VAL A 69 -7.18 2.94 -3.51
CA VAL A 69 -8.00 3.73 -2.57
C VAL A 69 -7.12 4.42 -1.54
N ASN A 70 -6.14 3.71 -0.97
CA ASN A 70 -5.20 4.30 -0.01
C ASN A 70 -4.40 5.45 -0.62
N CYS A 71 -3.94 5.30 -1.86
CA CYS A 71 -3.20 6.34 -2.57
C CYS A 71 -4.08 7.58 -2.83
N CYS A 72 -5.31 7.37 -3.30
CA CYS A 72 -6.28 8.44 -3.59
C CYS A 72 -6.68 9.22 -2.33
N ILE A 73 -6.99 8.52 -1.24
CA ILE A 73 -7.33 9.16 0.05
C ILE A 73 -6.12 9.93 0.57
N ASN A 74 -4.92 9.33 0.57
CA ASN A 74 -3.74 10.03 1.07
C ASN A 74 -3.34 11.24 0.20
N TYR A 75 -3.49 11.15 -1.12
CA TYR A 75 -3.23 12.25 -2.05
C TYR A 75 -4.15 13.45 -1.79
N ARG A 76 -5.45 13.21 -1.68
CA ARG A 76 -6.46 14.27 -1.62
C ARG A 76 -6.76 14.76 -0.20
N PHE A 77 -6.78 13.85 0.78
CA PHE A 77 -7.25 14.12 2.14
C PHE A 77 -6.13 14.17 3.19
N THR A 78 -5.13 13.29 3.11
CA THR A 78 -4.07 13.25 4.15
C THR A 78 -2.98 14.28 3.91
N PHE A 79 -2.44 14.34 2.69
CA PHE A 79 -1.29 15.18 2.36
C PHE A 79 -1.64 16.41 1.50
N HIS A 80 -2.89 16.52 1.01
CA HIS A 80 -3.36 17.66 0.20
C HIS A 80 -2.37 18.03 -0.93
N ALA A 81 -1.88 17.04 -1.67
CA ALA A 81 -0.83 17.23 -2.68
C ALA A 81 -1.38 17.85 -4.00
N ALA A 82 -2.35 18.76 -3.90
CA ALA A 82 -2.97 19.45 -5.02
C ALA A 82 -1.94 20.33 -5.75
N GLY A 83 -1.47 19.86 -6.90
CA GLY A 83 -0.43 20.52 -7.71
C GLY A 83 0.70 19.57 -8.14
N GLN A 84 0.76 18.36 -7.60
CA GLN A 84 1.69 17.33 -8.04
C GLN A 84 1.11 16.52 -9.20
N SER A 85 1.98 16.02 -10.08
CA SER A 85 1.51 15.14 -11.14
C SER A 85 1.06 13.80 -10.55
N VAL A 86 -0.22 13.46 -10.72
CA VAL A 86 -0.81 12.20 -10.24
C VAL A 86 -0.03 10.99 -10.77
N LYS A 87 0.54 11.13 -11.98
CA LYS A 87 1.41 10.12 -12.62
C LYS A 87 2.67 9.84 -11.81
N ALA A 88 3.41 10.88 -11.38
CA ALA A 88 4.62 10.68 -10.58
C ALA A 88 4.31 10.13 -9.20
N VAL A 89 3.25 10.67 -8.56
CA VAL A 89 2.79 10.20 -7.25
C VAL A 89 2.41 8.73 -7.30
N GLY A 90 1.68 8.29 -8.33
CA GLY A 90 1.29 6.89 -8.50
C GLY A 90 2.49 5.95 -8.59
N VAL A 91 3.51 6.29 -9.38
CA VAL A 91 4.74 5.48 -9.51
C VAL A 91 5.51 5.42 -8.19
N LYS A 92 5.72 6.57 -7.55
CA LYS A 92 6.41 6.64 -6.25
C LYS A 92 5.66 5.84 -5.19
N TYR A 93 4.33 5.97 -5.14
CA TYR A 93 3.49 5.24 -4.22
C TYR A 93 3.58 3.73 -4.47
N PHE A 94 3.51 3.29 -5.73
CA PHE A 94 3.65 1.89 -6.08
C PHE A 94 4.99 1.31 -5.60
N LEU A 95 6.10 2.03 -5.82
CA LEU A 95 7.42 1.62 -5.32
C LEU A 95 7.45 1.49 -3.78
N VAL A 96 6.93 2.50 -3.06
CA VAL A 96 6.88 2.46 -1.59
C VAL A 96 5.98 1.34 -1.09
N TRP A 97 4.83 1.14 -1.73
CA TRP A 97 3.86 0.09 -1.41
C TRP A 97 4.45 -1.32 -1.62
N THR A 98 5.10 -1.57 -2.76
CA THR A 98 5.80 -2.83 -3.02
C THR A 98 6.92 -3.05 -2.00
N GLY A 99 7.71 -2.01 -1.70
CA GLY A 99 8.74 -2.08 -0.66
C GLY A 99 8.16 -2.42 0.71
N SER A 100 7.01 -1.83 1.08
CA SER A 100 6.31 -2.15 2.32
C SER A 100 5.86 -3.61 2.38
N LEU A 101 5.35 -4.15 1.28
CA LEU A 101 4.91 -5.55 1.22
C LEU A 101 6.11 -6.49 1.45
N LEU A 102 7.22 -6.24 0.75
CA LEU A 102 8.44 -7.04 0.88
C LEU A 102 9.04 -6.93 2.29
N LEU A 103 9.10 -5.73 2.85
CA LEU A 103 9.61 -5.51 4.21
C LEU A 103 8.71 -6.16 5.28
N ASN A 104 7.39 -6.13 5.11
CA ASN A 104 6.51 -6.85 6.03
C ASN A 104 6.71 -8.36 5.93
N MET A 105 6.85 -8.90 4.72
CA MET A 105 7.05 -10.33 4.50
C MET A 105 8.41 -10.80 5.04
N TYR A 106 9.51 -10.28 4.51
CA TYR A 106 10.86 -10.69 4.89
C TYR A 106 11.25 -10.18 6.29
N GLY A 107 10.78 -9.00 6.69
CA GLY A 107 11.03 -8.46 8.02
C GLY A 107 10.33 -9.26 9.11
N THR A 108 9.10 -9.73 8.88
CA THR A 108 8.42 -10.64 9.82
C THR A 108 9.20 -11.95 9.96
N THR A 109 9.60 -12.56 8.84
CA THR A 109 10.38 -13.81 8.89
C THR A 109 11.73 -13.60 9.59
N GLY A 110 12.47 -12.54 9.23
CA GLY A 110 13.76 -12.22 9.84
C GLY A 110 13.65 -11.96 11.34
N LEU A 111 12.68 -11.13 11.77
CA LEU A 111 12.43 -10.87 13.19
C LEU A 111 11.98 -12.13 13.93
N ALA A 112 11.11 -12.94 13.34
CA ALA A 112 10.64 -14.18 13.95
C ALA A 112 11.80 -15.16 14.15
N THR A 113 12.70 -15.31 13.18
CA THR A 113 13.91 -16.14 13.30
C THR A 113 14.85 -15.61 14.37
N LEU A 114 15.09 -14.29 14.41
CA LEU A 114 15.94 -13.67 15.44
C LEU A 114 15.38 -13.87 16.84
N LEU A 115 14.07 -13.65 17.02
CA LEU A 115 13.39 -13.83 18.31
C LEU A 115 13.30 -15.30 18.72
N SER A 116 13.16 -16.21 17.76
CA SER A 116 13.14 -17.66 18.01
C SER A 116 14.52 -18.22 18.41
N ASN A 117 15.60 -17.50 18.13
CA ASN A 117 16.95 -17.86 18.60
C ASN A 117 17.27 -17.25 19.97
N TRP A 118 16.37 -16.45 20.56
CA TRP A 118 16.63 -15.79 21.83
C TRP A 118 16.20 -16.67 23.01
N GLU A 119 17.16 -17.37 23.61
CA GLU A 119 16.89 -18.33 24.70
C GLU A 119 16.11 -17.77 25.89
N TRP A 120 16.26 -16.48 26.19
CA TRP A 120 15.54 -15.82 27.28
C TRP A 120 14.02 -15.83 27.06
N LEU A 121 13.57 -15.63 25.81
CA LEU A 121 12.16 -15.59 25.45
C LEU A 121 11.52 -16.98 25.51
N ILE A 122 12.29 -18.00 25.13
CA ILE A 122 11.90 -19.42 25.22
C ILE A 122 11.80 -19.86 26.69
N LYS A 123 12.76 -19.44 27.53
CA LYS A 123 12.77 -19.73 28.99
C LYS A 123 11.60 -19.08 29.75
N LEU A 124 11.02 -18.01 29.20
CA LEU A 124 9.81 -17.35 29.73
C LEU A 124 8.50 -18.09 29.37
N GLY A 125 8.56 -19.19 28.62
CA GLY A 125 7.38 -20.01 28.28
C GLY A 125 6.57 -19.50 27.08
N PHE A 126 7.12 -18.58 26.27
CA PHE A 126 6.45 -18.14 25.05
C PHE A 126 6.36 -19.27 24.02
N ARG A 127 5.14 -19.58 23.58
CA ARG A 127 4.90 -20.50 22.46
C ARG A 127 5.50 -19.92 21.16
N PRO A 128 6.01 -20.77 20.26
CA PRO A 128 6.52 -20.34 18.94
C PRO A 128 5.51 -19.48 18.15
N ASP A 129 4.22 -19.80 18.23
CA ASP A 129 3.14 -19.04 17.59
C ASP A 129 3.04 -17.60 18.13
N GLY A 130 3.27 -17.43 19.43
CA GLY A 130 3.27 -16.12 20.09
C GLY A 130 4.48 -15.28 19.68
N ILE A 131 5.65 -15.92 19.51
CA ILE A 131 6.86 -15.26 19.03
C ILE A 131 6.66 -14.76 17.59
N PHE A 132 6.07 -15.58 16.73
CA PHE A 132 5.75 -15.18 15.36
C PHE A 132 4.73 -14.03 15.31
N ALA A 133 3.66 -14.10 16.12
CA ALA A 133 2.68 -13.03 16.20
C ALA A 133 3.30 -11.70 16.69
N ALA A 134 4.14 -11.75 17.72
CA ALA A 134 4.85 -10.59 18.24
C ALA A 134 5.83 -10.01 17.19
N ALA A 135 6.59 -10.87 16.51
CA ALA A 135 7.49 -10.48 15.43
C ALA A 135 6.73 -9.80 14.28
N ARG A 136 5.59 -10.36 13.87
CA ARG A 136 4.73 -9.79 12.84
C ARG A 136 4.19 -8.42 13.23
N LEU A 137 3.71 -8.27 14.46
CA LEU A 137 3.22 -6.99 14.98
C LEU A 137 4.33 -5.94 15.04
N ALA A 138 5.50 -6.31 15.58
CA ALA A 138 6.66 -5.42 15.67
C ALA A 138 7.15 -4.98 14.28
N ALA A 139 7.31 -5.94 13.36
CA ALA A 139 7.68 -5.66 11.97
C ALA A 139 6.68 -4.73 11.30
N SER A 140 5.38 -5.01 11.43
CA SER A 140 4.32 -4.21 10.82
C SER A 140 4.30 -2.77 11.34
N LEU A 141 4.49 -2.59 12.66
CA LEU A 141 4.58 -1.26 13.27
C LEU A 141 5.84 -0.50 12.81
N ALA A 142 6.99 -1.17 12.79
CA ALA A 142 8.25 -0.57 12.33
C ALA A 142 8.17 -0.16 10.85
N VAL A 143 7.63 -1.01 9.99
CA VAL A 143 7.45 -0.70 8.56
C VAL A 143 6.40 0.39 8.35
N SER A 144 5.28 0.36 9.09
CA SER A 144 4.25 1.40 9.01
C SER A 144 4.81 2.78 9.36
N TRP A 145 5.55 2.88 10.47
CA TRP A 145 6.12 4.14 10.91
C TRP A 145 7.33 4.57 10.07
N GLY A 146 8.33 3.70 9.96
CA GLY A 146 9.64 4.03 9.37
C GLY A 146 9.65 4.04 7.85
N TRP A 147 8.89 3.17 7.20
CA TRP A 147 8.86 3.07 5.74
C TRP A 147 7.67 3.81 5.16
N ASN A 148 6.46 3.39 5.52
CA ASN A 148 5.24 3.93 4.90
C ASN A 148 5.07 5.41 5.22
N PHE A 149 4.99 5.78 6.49
CA PHE A 149 4.70 7.17 6.85
C PHE A 149 5.82 8.14 6.42
N VAL A 150 7.09 7.81 6.69
CA VAL A 150 8.23 8.67 6.34
C VAL A 150 8.35 8.86 4.83
N LEU A 151 8.31 7.79 4.05
CA LEU A 151 8.45 7.90 2.59
C LEU A 151 7.21 8.52 1.96
N GLN A 152 6.01 8.24 2.46
CA GLN A 152 4.81 8.90 1.95
C GLN A 152 4.89 10.41 2.16
N ARG A 153 5.26 10.84 3.37
CA ARG A 153 5.37 12.26 3.72
C ARG A 153 6.50 12.99 3.00
N ASN A 154 7.67 12.38 2.88
CA ASN A 154 8.88 13.06 2.42
C ASN A 154 9.20 12.83 0.93
N PHE A 155 8.76 11.70 0.36
CA PHE A 155 9.13 11.29 -1.00
C PHE A 155 7.93 11.20 -1.95
N VAL A 156 6.85 10.51 -1.56
CA VAL A 156 5.69 10.23 -2.45
C VAL A 156 4.89 11.49 -2.71
N TYR A 157 4.50 12.21 -1.65
CA TYR A 157 3.61 13.37 -1.73
C TYR A 157 4.35 14.71 -1.76
N ARG A 158 5.67 14.68 -2.00
CA ARG A 158 6.50 15.88 -2.21
C ARG A 158 7.13 15.87 -3.60
N PRO A 159 7.35 17.06 -4.19
CA PRO A 159 8.12 17.17 -5.41
C PRO A 159 9.55 16.72 -5.14
N THR A 160 10.05 15.80 -5.95
CA THR A 160 11.45 15.34 -5.89
C THR A 160 12.03 15.25 -7.29
N ALA A 161 13.36 15.23 -7.39
CA ALA A 161 14.07 15.10 -8.66
C ALA A 161 13.72 13.82 -9.45
N PHE A 162 13.00 12.87 -8.82
CA PHE A 162 12.51 11.66 -9.46
C PHE A 162 11.21 11.86 -10.29
N ASP A 163 10.50 12.98 -10.10
CA ASP A 163 9.23 13.23 -10.78
C ASP A 163 9.31 13.21 -12.31
N PRO A 164 10.31 13.83 -12.97
CA PRO A 164 10.44 13.79 -14.42
C PRO A 164 10.62 12.36 -14.96
N TYR A 165 11.37 11.52 -14.25
CA TYR A 165 11.59 10.12 -14.63
C TYR A 165 10.30 9.31 -14.54
N ALA A 166 9.57 9.47 -13.43
CA ALA A 166 8.29 8.80 -13.21
C ALA A 166 7.24 9.20 -14.27
N ILE A 167 7.14 10.50 -14.59
CA ILE A 167 6.23 11.01 -15.63
C ILE A 167 6.62 10.44 -17.01
N ARG A 168 7.91 10.38 -17.33
CA ARG A 168 8.40 9.83 -18.60
C ARG A 168 8.06 8.36 -18.74
N LEU A 169 8.21 7.56 -17.68
CA LEU A 169 7.84 6.15 -17.64
C LEU A 169 6.34 5.98 -17.94
N VAL A 170 5.47 6.69 -17.20
CA VAL A 170 4.01 6.59 -17.42
C VAL A 170 3.61 7.05 -18.82
N ASN A 171 4.21 8.12 -19.32
CA ASN A 171 3.93 8.60 -20.66
C ASN A 171 4.40 7.62 -21.75
N MET A 172 5.49 6.88 -21.51
CA MET A 172 5.94 5.82 -22.43
C MET A 172 4.93 4.68 -22.48
N ILE A 173 4.46 4.21 -21.33
CA ILE A 173 3.42 3.17 -21.24
C ILE A 173 2.12 3.62 -21.92
N LEU A 174 1.61 4.81 -21.58
CA LEU A 174 0.38 5.34 -22.18
C LEU A 174 0.49 5.59 -23.69
N ARG A 175 1.70 5.92 -24.19
CA ARG A 175 1.95 6.04 -25.63
C ARG A 175 1.91 4.68 -26.31
N TYR A 176 2.50 3.64 -25.69
CA TYR A 176 2.46 2.28 -26.20
C TYR A 176 1.01 1.78 -26.36
N ASP A 177 0.18 1.94 -25.34
CA ASP A 177 -1.23 1.53 -25.38
C ASP A 177 -2.01 2.24 -26.50
N ARG A 178 -1.75 3.53 -26.70
CA ARG A 178 -2.39 4.30 -27.78
C ARG A 178 -1.95 3.82 -29.16
N LEU A 179 -0.68 3.46 -29.33
CA LEU A 179 -0.17 2.92 -30.59
C LEU A 179 -0.75 1.54 -30.89
N MET A 180 -0.87 0.68 -29.87
CA MET A 180 -1.53 -0.62 -30.00
C MET A 180 -3.02 -0.48 -30.34
N ALA A 181 -3.73 0.45 -29.70
CA ALA A 181 -5.13 0.74 -30.02
C ALA A 181 -5.32 1.25 -31.45
N LEU A 182 -4.40 2.08 -31.95
CA LEU A 182 -4.42 2.58 -33.33
C LEU A 182 -4.10 1.48 -34.35
N GLY A 183 -3.15 0.57 -34.03
CA GLY A 183 -2.85 -0.60 -34.85
C GLY A 183 -4.03 -1.55 -34.95
N ASN A 184 -4.68 -1.86 -33.83
CA ASN A 184 -5.86 -2.73 -33.80
C ASN A 184 -7.07 -2.10 -34.53
N LYS A 185 -7.24 -0.78 -34.47
CA LYS A 185 -8.32 -0.08 -35.18
C LYS A 185 -8.13 -0.13 -36.70
N LYS A 186 -6.88 -0.03 -37.19
CA LYS A 186 -6.57 -0.16 -38.62
C LYS A 186 -6.82 -1.57 -39.14
N SER A 187 -6.47 -2.63 -38.40
CA SER A 187 -6.74 -4.01 -38.84
C SER A 187 -8.22 -4.38 -38.88
N HIS A 188 -9.08 -3.69 -38.10
CA HIS A 188 -10.53 -3.87 -38.14
C HIS A 188 -11.21 -3.10 -39.28
N THR A 189 -10.63 -1.98 -39.75
CA THR A 189 -11.13 -1.24 -40.92
C THR A 189 -10.66 -1.82 -42.26
N GLU A 190 -9.73 -2.78 -42.24
CA GLU A 190 -9.07 -3.35 -43.43
C GLU A 190 -9.43 -4.84 -43.65
N LYS A 191 -10.39 -5.38 -42.89
CA LYS A 191 -11.02 -6.67 -43.24
C LYS A 191 -12.19 -6.39 -44.22
N PRO A 192 -12.18 -7.00 -45.43
CA PRO A 192 -13.25 -6.87 -46.42
C PRO A 192 -14.55 -7.54 -45.95
#